data_AF-A0A7L0I3Q7-F1
#
_entry.id   AF-A0A7L0I3Q7-F1
#
_cell.length_a   1.000
_cell.length_b   1.000
_cell.length_c   1.000
_cell.angle_alpha   90.00
_cell.angle_beta   90.00
_cell.angle_gamma   90.00
#
_symmetry.space_group_name_H-M   'P 1'
#
loop_
_entity.id
_entity.type
_entity.pdbx_description
1 polymer ?
#
loop_
_entity_poly.entity_id
_entity_poly.type
_entity_poly.pdbx_seq_one_letter_code
_entity_poly.pdbx_strand_id
1 'polypeptide(L)' 'PSFESFVRQAMLDLRLQAEDNFVLKVVQLEELLTVRHSVFVVGNAGTGKSQV' A
#
# COMPACT_ATOMS: atom_id res chain seq x y z
N PRO A 1 1.10 13.02 7.76
CA PRO A 1 1.23 13.67 6.43
C PRO A 1 2.47 13.26 5.62
N SER A 2 3.60 12.92 6.25
CA SER A 2 4.85 12.58 5.54
C SER A 2 4.78 11.21 4.84
N PHE A 3 4.27 10.17 5.51
CA PHE A 3 4.30 8.80 4.97
C PHE A 3 3.49 8.64 3.69
N GLU A 4 2.26 9.15 3.63
CA GLU A 4 1.43 9.13 2.41
C GLU A 4 2.11 9.80 1.22
N SER A 5 2.85 10.90 1.45
CA SER A 5 3.57 11.59 0.38
C SER A 5 4.74 10.75 -0.15
N PHE A 6 5.44 10.01 0.71
CA PHE A 6 6.48 9.06 0.31
C PHE A 6 5.89 7.88 -0.47
N VAL A 7 4.75 7.34 -0.02
CA VAL A 7 4.05 6.26 -0.72
C VAL A 7 3.65 6.71 -2.13
N ARG A 8 3.07 7.91 -2.27
CA ARG A 8 2.73 8.47 -3.59
C ARG A 8 3.94 8.61 -4.50
N GLN A 9 5.05 9.13 -3.98
CA GLN A 9 6.28 9.27 -4.78
C GLN A 9 6.79 7.89 -5.23
N ALA A 10 6.87 6.92 -4.33
CA ALA A 10 7.31 5.56 -4.65
C ALA A 10 6.41 4.90 -5.72
N MET A 11 5.10 5.14 -5.66
CA MET A 11 4.17 4.65 -6.68
C MET A 11 4.46 5.24 -8.07
N LEU A 12 4.72 6.55 -8.15
CA LEU A 12 5.09 7.20 -9.41
C LEU A 12 6.41 6.67 -9.96
N ASP A 13 7.40 6.46 -9.09
CA ASP A 13 8.71 5.91 -9.46
C ASP A 13 8.58 4.46 -10.01
N LEU A 14 7.67 3.68 -9.43
CA LEU A 14 7.32 2.33 -9.87
C LEU A 14 6.36 2.30 -11.07
N ARG A 15 5.99 3.47 -11.62
CA ARG A 15 5.03 3.63 -12.72
C ARG A 15 3.65 3.01 -12.44
N LEU A 16 3.24 3.02 -11.17
CA LEU A 16 1.92 2.60 -10.73
C LEU A 16 0.95 3.78 -10.75
N GLN A 17 -0.36 3.48 -10.76
CA GLN A 17 -1.39 4.51 -10.61
C GLN A 17 -1.49 4.93 -9.15
N ALA A 18 -1.05 6.15 -8.83
CA ALA A 18 -1.07 6.73 -7.49
C ALA A 18 -2.48 7.12 -7.02
N GLU A 19 -3.41 6.16 -7.04
CA GLU A 19 -4.77 6.33 -6.55
C GLU A 19 -4.82 6.42 -5.02
N ASP A 20 -5.68 7.29 -4.51
CA ASP A 20 -5.83 7.51 -3.06
C ASP A 20 -6.20 6.23 -2.30
N ASN A 21 -7.02 5.36 -2.90
CA ASN A 21 -7.39 4.07 -2.33
C ASN A 21 -6.19 3.12 -2.18
N PHE A 22 -5.22 3.21 -3.09
CA PHE A 22 -4.01 2.40 -2.99
C PHE A 22 -3.11 2.90 -1.87
N VAL A 23 -2.92 4.22 -1.79
CA VAL A 23 -2.18 4.86 -0.69
C VAL A 23 -2.79 4.48 0.66
N LEU A 24 -4.12 4.54 0.79
CA LEU A 24 -4.82 4.14 2.00
C LEU A 24 -4.54 2.68 2.39
N LYS A 25 -4.52 1.76 1.41
CA LYS A 25 -4.21 0.34 1.68
C LYS A 25 -2.78 0.11 2.16
N VAL A 26 -1.81 0.85 1.63
CA VAL A 26 -0.41 0.77 2.07
C VAL A 26 -0.26 1.31 3.50
N VAL A 27 -0.92 2.42 3.81
CA VAL A 27 -0.94 2.99 5.17
C VAL A 27 -1.54 1.99 6.17
N GLN A 28 -2.70 1.40 5.84
CA GLN A 28 -3.33 0.38 6.68
C GLN A 28 -2.47 -0.86 6.88
N LEU A 29 -1.73 -1.28 5.84
CA LEU A 29 -0.81 -2.40 5.95
C LEU A 29 0.34 -2.09 6.93
N GLU A 30 0.91 -0.90 6.88
CA GLU A 30 1.98 -0.44 7.79
C GLU A 30 1.49 -0.39 9.24
N GLU A 31 0.30 0.16 9.48
CA GLU A 31 -0.33 0.20 10.80
C GLU A 31 -0.55 -1.22 11.37
N LEU A 32 -1.00 -2.16 10.53
CA LEU A 32 -1.23 -3.55 10.94
C LEU A 32 0.08 -4.31 11.22
N LEU A 33 1.14 -4.07 10.44
CA LEU A 33 2.46 -4.69 10.66
C LEU A 33 3.12 -4.18 11.95
N THR A 34 2.81 -2.95 12.36
CA THR A 34 3.27 -2.42 13.64
C THR A 34 2.73 -3.21 14.83
N VAL A 35 1.55 -3.82 14.71
CA VAL A 35 0.89 -4.57 15.79
C VAL A 35 0.90 -6.10 15.59
N ARG A 36 1.30 -6.60 14.43
CA ARG A 36 1.29 -8.05 14.10
C ARG A 36 2.54 -8.46 13.31
N HIS A 37 3.04 -9.65 13.62
CA HIS A 37 4.18 -10.24 12.91
C HIS A 37 3.86 -10.72 11.49
N SER A 38 2.58 -10.86 11.14
CA SER A 38 2.15 -11.29 9.81
C SER A 38 0.74 -10.75 9.54
N VAL A 39 0.55 -10.30 8.30
CA VAL A 39 -0.70 -9.73 7.79
C VAL A 39 -1.01 -10.41 6.46
N PHE A 40 -2.27 -10.81 6.26
CA PHE A 40 -2.74 -11.36 4.99
C PHE A 40 -3.52 -10.30 4.20
N VAL A 41 -3.10 -10.06 2.96
CA VAL A 41 -3.83 -9.19 2.01
C VAL A 41 -4.76 -10.06 1.16
N VAL A 42 -6.07 -9.98 1.43
CA VAL A 42 -7.08 -10.82 0.77
C VAL A 42 -7.71 -10.11 -0.43
N GLY A 43 -7.88 -10.83 -1.54
CA GLY A 43 -8.61 -10.35 -2.73
C GLY A 43 -8.28 -11.14 -3.99
N ASN A 44 -9.07 -10.93 -5.04
CA ASN A 44 -8.97 -11.65 -6.32
C ASN A 44 -7.59 -11.48 -6.98
N ALA A 45 -7.19 -12.41 -7.85
CA ALA A 45 -5.97 -12.28 -8.64
C ALA A 45 -6.02 -11.02 -9.53
N GLY A 46 -4.86 -10.41 -9.81
CA GLY A 46 -4.75 -9.23 -10.69
C GLY A 46 -5.12 -7.88 -10.09
N THR A 47 -5.46 -7.80 -8.79
CA THR A 47 -5.89 -6.54 -8.14
C THR A 47 -4.75 -5.76 -7.46
N GLY A 48 -3.50 -5.95 -7.88
CA GLY A 48 -2.36 -5.18 -7.36
C GLY A 48 -1.88 -5.55 -5.95
N LYS A 49 -2.38 -6.64 -5.34
CA LYS A 49 -2.05 -7.02 -3.95
C LYS A 49 -0.55 -7.20 -3.64
N SER A 50 0.26 -7.59 -4.63
CA SER A 50 1.71 -7.77 -4.45
C SER A 50 2.51 -6.47 -4.64
N GLN A 51 1.84 -5.39 -5.06
CA GLN A 51 2.41 -4.06 -5.18
C GLN A 51 2.09 -3.18 -3.96
N VAL A 52 1.11 -3.61 -3.14
CA VAL A 52 0.87 -3.09 -1.78
C VAL A 52 1.99 -3.60 -0.89
#